data_AF-A0A4Q1FM69-F1
#
_entry.id   AF-A0A4Q1FM69-F1
#
_cell.length_a   1.000
_cell.length_b   1.000
_cell.length_c   1.000
_cell.angle_alpha   90.00
_cell.angle_beta   90.00
_cell.angle_gamma   90.00
#
_symmetry.space_group_name_H-M   'P 1'
#
loop_
_entity.id
_entity.type
_entity.pdbx_description
1 polymer ?
#
loop_
_entity_poly.entity_id
_entity_poly.type
_entity_poly.pdbx_seq_one_letter_code
_entity_poly.pdbx_strand_id
1 'polypeptide(L)'
;MYSGIFSQHLKALYKDLTEDVFTANWDNVLYFHKKYAKEFYRLEADESLLKVESFPAYQYKDYSIERKLLGRLNIQGFKVRFVCGYAIRTHEYELFKIFQTDDYFIFSVDDKKLYLFDKELDKLDISENQSNQSTIIDQLKNKNEQLEDTMNERKRNLPPEVEAVLKDYIRNLENIDIMSKIFAFDEETNILRAMLNLNLNNQ
;
A
#
# COMPACT_ATOMS: atom_id res chain seq x y z
N MET A 1 8.73 -16.37 -0.22
CA MET A 1 9.91 -16.00 0.61
C MET A 1 9.76 -16.50 2.04
N TYR A 2 8.64 -16.21 2.73
CA TYR A 2 8.43 -16.62 4.13
C TYR A 2 8.56 -18.13 4.38
N SER A 3 7.93 -18.95 3.55
CA SER A 3 7.99 -20.42 3.68
C SER A 3 9.41 -21.01 3.61
N GLY A 4 10.30 -20.41 2.82
CA GLY A 4 11.70 -20.85 2.73
C GLY A 4 12.50 -20.54 4.00
N ILE A 5 12.26 -19.35 4.58
CA ILE A 5 12.89 -18.91 5.82
C ILE A 5 12.41 -19.77 6.99
N PHE A 6 11.10 -20.01 7.08
CA PHE A 6 10.54 -20.88 8.10
C PHE A 6 11.04 -22.33 7.95
N SER A 7 11.13 -22.86 6.72
CA SER A 7 11.71 -24.18 6.46
C SER A 7 13.18 -24.28 6.93
N GLN A 8 13.99 -23.26 6.67
CA GLN A 8 15.38 -23.22 7.15
C GLN A 8 15.45 -23.12 8.68
N HIS A 9 14.57 -22.32 9.28
CA HIS A 9 14.49 -22.18 10.73
C HIS A 9 14.12 -23.52 11.40
N LEU A 10 13.12 -24.24 10.88
CA LEU A 10 12.75 -25.56 11.40
C LEU A 10 13.89 -26.59 11.29
N LYS A 11 14.69 -26.55 10.21
CA LYS A 11 15.89 -27.40 10.08
C LYS A 11 16.95 -27.07 11.12
N ALA A 12 17.23 -25.78 11.31
CA ALA A 12 18.18 -25.33 12.32
C ALA A 12 17.71 -25.74 13.71
N LEU A 13 16.43 -25.54 14.01
CA LEU A 13 15.81 -25.95 15.27
C LEU A 13 15.88 -27.45 15.51
N TYR A 14 15.65 -28.28 14.49
CA TYR A 14 15.78 -29.73 14.61
C TYR A 14 17.23 -30.14 14.91
N LYS A 15 18.19 -29.55 14.20
CA LYS A 15 19.61 -29.80 14.44
C LYS A 15 20.02 -29.43 15.86
N ASP A 16 19.60 -28.25 16.30
CA ASP A 16 19.80 -27.72 17.64
C ASP A 16 19.22 -28.66 18.72
N LEU A 17 18.00 -29.16 18.52
CA LEU A 17 17.38 -30.16 19.40
C LEU A 17 18.15 -31.49 19.44
N THR A 18 18.75 -31.91 18.33
CA THR A 18 19.55 -33.16 18.29
C THR A 18 20.94 -33.01 18.89
N GLU A 19 21.52 -31.81 18.83
CA GLU A 19 22.87 -31.51 19.34
C GLU A 19 22.83 -30.92 20.77
N ASP A 20 21.64 -30.70 21.34
CA ASP A 20 21.39 -30.02 22.61
C ASP A 20 22.02 -28.60 22.67
N VAL A 21 21.89 -27.89 21.55
CA VAL A 21 22.39 -26.53 21.34
C VAL A 21 21.22 -25.60 21.06
N PHE A 22 21.36 -24.31 21.39
CA PHE A 22 20.24 -23.35 21.39
C PHE A 22 20.54 -22.09 20.56
N THR A 23 20.93 -22.27 19.30
CA THR A 23 21.44 -21.19 18.43
C THR A 23 20.40 -20.61 17.48
N ALA A 24 19.31 -21.33 17.20
CA ALA A 24 18.27 -20.88 16.28
C ALA A 24 17.68 -19.53 16.73
N ASN A 25 17.74 -18.54 15.83
CA ASN A 25 17.20 -17.20 16.04
C ASN A 25 15.78 -17.08 15.45
N TRP A 26 14.81 -16.77 16.31
CA TRP A 26 13.40 -16.56 15.97
C TRP A 26 13.10 -15.15 15.44
N ASP A 27 14.01 -14.18 15.56
CA ASP A 27 13.83 -12.79 15.15
C ASP A 27 13.40 -12.67 13.68
N ASN A 28 13.99 -13.48 12.81
CA ASN A 28 13.62 -13.51 11.40
C ASN A 28 12.19 -14.01 11.22
N VAL A 29 11.81 -15.10 11.89
CA VAL A 29 10.45 -15.64 11.82
C VAL A 29 9.44 -14.60 12.30
N LEU A 30 9.70 -13.98 13.46
CA LEU A 30 8.84 -12.95 14.06
C LEU A 30 8.76 -11.67 13.22
N TYR A 31 9.85 -11.28 12.56
CA TYR A 31 9.85 -10.15 11.64
C TYR A 31 8.93 -10.39 10.45
N PHE A 32 9.02 -11.58 9.84
CA PHE A 32 8.16 -11.93 8.70
C PHE A 32 6.72 -12.14 9.13
N HIS A 33 6.47 -12.76 10.27
CA HIS A 33 5.16 -12.83 10.90
C HIS A 33 4.51 -11.44 10.99
N LYS A 34 5.18 -10.44 11.59
CA LYS A 34 4.65 -9.06 11.68
C LYS A 34 4.40 -8.39 10.32
N LYS A 35 5.25 -8.68 9.33
CA LYS A 35 5.11 -8.14 7.99
C LYS A 35 3.92 -8.75 7.25
N TYR A 36 3.74 -10.07 7.37
CA TYR A 36 2.70 -10.82 6.68
C TYR A 36 1.36 -10.73 7.42
N ALA A 37 1.37 -10.48 8.73
CA ALA A 37 0.17 -10.30 9.55
C ALA A 37 -0.78 -9.23 9.01
N LYS A 38 -0.23 -8.13 8.46
CA LYS A 38 -1.05 -7.05 7.90
C LYS A 38 -1.81 -7.42 6.62
N GLU A 39 -1.37 -8.46 5.91
CA GLU A 39 -1.85 -8.76 4.56
C GLU A 39 -2.52 -10.13 4.45
N PHE A 40 -2.12 -11.08 5.29
CA PHE A 40 -2.47 -12.49 5.13
C PHE A 40 -3.21 -13.07 6.34
N TYR A 41 -3.54 -12.23 7.32
CA TYR A 41 -4.21 -12.69 8.53
C TYR A 41 -5.69 -12.39 8.46
N ARG A 42 -6.48 -13.42 8.72
CA ARG A 42 -7.93 -13.32 8.81
C ARG A 42 -8.30 -12.88 10.22
N LEU A 43 -9.26 -11.96 10.30
CA LEU A 43 -9.78 -11.45 11.58
C LEU A 43 -10.93 -12.30 12.12
N GLU A 44 -11.58 -13.08 11.25
CA GLU A 44 -12.74 -13.89 11.57
C GLU A 44 -12.40 -15.38 11.43
N ALA A 45 -12.25 -16.06 12.57
CA ALA A 45 -12.14 -17.51 12.66
C ALA A 45 -12.55 -17.97 14.06
N ASP A 46 -12.97 -19.23 14.19
CA ASP A 46 -13.24 -19.85 15.48
C ASP A 46 -11.92 -20.25 16.15
N GLU A 47 -11.54 -19.51 17.20
CA GLU A 47 -10.33 -19.73 17.98
C GLU A 47 -10.28 -21.13 18.61
N SER A 48 -11.45 -21.73 18.89
CA SER A 48 -11.53 -23.07 19.46
C SER A 48 -11.02 -24.15 18.50
N LEU A 49 -11.07 -23.89 17.18
CA LEU A 49 -10.50 -24.77 16.18
C LEU A 49 -8.97 -24.65 16.12
N LEU A 50 -8.44 -23.45 16.37
CA LEU A 50 -7.01 -23.22 16.32
C LEU A 50 -6.32 -23.74 17.58
N LYS A 51 -6.93 -23.64 18.76
CA LYS A 51 -6.32 -24.09 20.02
C LYS A 51 -6.25 -25.60 20.16
N VAL A 52 -5.17 -26.09 20.77
CA VAL A 52 -5.01 -27.48 21.22
C VAL A 52 -4.85 -27.50 22.74
N GLU A 53 -5.48 -28.46 23.42
CA GLU A 53 -5.46 -28.54 24.88
C GLU A 53 -4.08 -28.98 25.40
N SER A 54 -3.62 -30.15 24.98
CA SER A 54 -2.34 -30.72 25.40
C SER A 54 -1.80 -31.67 24.35
N PHE A 55 -0.50 -31.63 24.13
CA PHE A 55 0.19 -32.51 23.20
C PHE A 55 1.59 -32.86 23.72
N PRO A 56 2.11 -34.06 23.41
CA PRO A 56 3.48 -34.42 23.75
C PRO A 56 4.45 -33.54 22.94
N ALA A 57 5.26 -32.74 23.64
CA ALA A 57 6.15 -31.76 23.03
C ALA A 57 7.63 -32.01 23.36
N TYR A 58 8.50 -31.52 22.48
CA TYR A 58 9.87 -31.13 22.79
C TYR A 58 9.88 -29.67 23.23
N GLN A 59 10.68 -29.36 24.25
CA GLN A 59 10.87 -27.99 24.70
C GLN A 59 12.13 -27.42 24.07
N TYR A 60 12.01 -26.27 23.43
CA TYR A 60 13.11 -25.53 22.85
C TYR A 60 13.09 -24.09 23.37
N LYS A 61 13.88 -23.79 24.40
CA LYS A 61 13.76 -22.53 25.17
C LYS A 61 12.32 -22.35 25.66
N ASP A 62 11.64 -21.29 25.21
CA ASP A 62 10.25 -20.98 25.52
C ASP A 62 9.25 -21.61 24.54
N TYR A 63 9.71 -22.35 23.53
CA TYR A 63 8.86 -22.92 22.48
C TYR A 63 8.54 -24.39 22.75
N SER A 64 7.26 -24.74 22.61
CA SER A 64 6.77 -26.12 22.74
C SER A 64 6.41 -26.68 21.37
N ILE A 65 7.10 -27.74 20.94
CA ILE A 65 7.00 -28.28 19.59
C ILE A 65 6.55 -29.72 19.65
N GLU A 66 5.41 -30.04 19.03
CA GLU A 66 4.85 -31.39 19.07
C GLU A 66 5.83 -32.42 18.48
N ARG A 67 6.02 -33.54 19.19
CA ARG A 67 6.94 -34.60 18.78
C ARG A 67 6.54 -35.24 17.44
N LYS A 68 5.24 -35.46 17.25
CA LYS A 68 4.67 -36.05 16.03
C LYS A 68 4.85 -35.11 14.84
N LEU A 69 4.62 -33.81 15.03
CA LEU A 69 4.88 -32.78 14.03
C LEU A 69 6.34 -32.81 13.58
N LEU A 70 7.28 -32.81 14.53
CA LEU A 70 8.71 -32.80 14.23
C LEU A 70 9.13 -34.04 13.42
N GLY A 71 8.59 -35.21 13.76
CA GLY A 71 8.80 -36.44 12.99
C GLY A 71 8.29 -36.35 11.54
N ARG A 72 7.07 -35.83 11.34
CA ARG A 72 6.49 -35.60 10.01
C ARG A 72 7.31 -34.61 9.19
N LEU A 73 7.74 -33.52 9.80
CA LEU A 73 8.57 -32.50 9.17
C LEU A 73 9.93 -33.07 8.75
N ASN A 74 10.56 -33.89 9.60
CA ASN A 74 11.84 -34.51 9.28
C ASN A 74 11.76 -35.43 8.05
N ILE A 75 10.70 -36.25 7.95
CA ILE A 75 10.47 -37.13 6.79
C ILE A 75 10.36 -36.33 5.49
N GLN A 76 9.69 -35.18 5.53
CA GLN A 76 9.50 -34.30 4.36
C GLN A 76 10.62 -33.26 4.17
N GLY A 77 11.73 -33.40 4.91
CA GLY A 77 12.88 -32.51 4.81
C GLY A 77 12.58 -31.05 5.19
N PHE A 78 11.65 -30.85 6.14
CA PHE A 78 11.20 -29.57 6.68
C PHE A 78 10.69 -28.59 5.64
N LYS A 79 10.25 -29.08 4.49
CA LYS A 79 9.64 -28.25 3.44
C LYS A 79 8.21 -27.94 3.85
N VAL A 80 7.93 -26.67 4.10
CA VAL A 80 6.59 -26.21 4.48
C VAL A 80 6.15 -25.08 3.56
N ARG A 81 4.84 -24.92 3.42
CA ARG A 81 4.20 -23.82 2.70
C ARG A 81 3.33 -23.05 3.69
N PHE A 82 3.50 -21.73 3.73
CA PHE A 82 2.62 -20.87 4.49
C PHE A 82 1.28 -20.78 3.75
N VAL A 83 0.19 -21.04 4.46
CA VAL A 83 -1.17 -20.98 3.90
C VAL A 83 -1.75 -19.62 4.20
N CYS A 84 -1.91 -19.30 5.48
CA CYS A 84 -2.54 -18.06 5.97
C CYS A 84 -2.25 -17.89 7.47
N GLY A 85 -2.57 -16.72 8.00
CA GLY A 85 -2.65 -16.53 9.45
C GLY A 85 -4.05 -16.14 9.91
N TYR A 86 -4.23 -16.12 11.23
CA TYR A 86 -5.44 -15.71 11.92
C TYR A 86 -5.04 -14.78 13.05
N ALA A 87 -5.63 -13.59 13.09
CA ALA A 87 -5.50 -12.64 14.20
C ALA A 87 -6.85 -12.56 14.90
N ILE A 88 -7.03 -13.35 15.96
CA ILE A 88 -8.26 -13.41 16.73
C ILE A 88 -8.05 -12.72 18.07
N ARG A 89 -8.67 -11.54 18.22
CA ARG A 89 -8.59 -10.68 19.41
C ARG A 89 -7.13 -10.28 19.73
N THR A 90 -6.47 -11.07 20.58
CA THR A 90 -5.10 -10.86 21.06
C THR A 90 -4.19 -12.02 20.71
N HIS A 91 -4.71 -13.06 20.03
CA HIS A 91 -3.95 -14.25 19.68
C HIS A 91 -3.76 -14.34 18.17
N GLU A 92 -2.53 -14.69 17.78
CA GLU A 92 -2.08 -14.83 16.42
C GLU A 92 -1.64 -16.27 16.14
N TYR A 93 -2.23 -16.84 15.10
CA TYR A 93 -1.99 -18.21 14.67
C TYR A 93 -1.58 -18.24 13.21
N GLU A 94 -0.60 -19.06 12.87
CA GLU A 94 -0.18 -19.28 11.49
C GLU A 94 -0.43 -20.72 11.07
N LEU A 95 -1.08 -20.89 9.93
CA LEU A 95 -1.33 -22.19 9.33
C LEU A 95 -0.31 -22.48 8.23
N PHE A 96 0.33 -23.63 8.36
CA PHE A 96 1.29 -24.13 7.39
C PHE A 96 0.86 -25.50 6.87
N LYS A 97 1.12 -25.75 5.60
CA LYS A 97 0.99 -27.06 4.95
C LYS A 97 2.36 -27.70 4.80
N ILE A 98 2.49 -28.96 5.19
CA ILE A 98 3.72 -29.73 4.94
C ILE A 98 3.75 -30.10 3.45
N PHE A 99 4.91 -29.91 2.81
CA PHE A 99 5.03 -30.11 1.36
C PHE A 99 4.76 -31.57 0.97
N GLN A 100 4.02 -31.77 -0.13
CA GLN A 100 3.65 -33.09 -0.66
C GLN A 100 2.80 -33.98 0.27
N THR A 101 2.20 -33.40 1.29
CA THR A 101 1.26 -34.08 2.20
C THR A 101 0.01 -33.24 2.38
N ASP A 102 -1.08 -33.86 2.84
CA ASP A 102 -2.28 -33.14 3.29
C ASP A 102 -2.27 -32.83 4.79
N ASP A 103 -1.10 -32.96 5.42
CA ASP A 103 -0.88 -32.57 6.80
C ASP A 103 -0.68 -31.05 6.90
N TYR A 104 -1.41 -30.45 7.84
CA TYR A 104 -1.29 -29.04 8.22
C TYR A 104 -0.80 -28.94 9.66
N PHE A 105 -0.18 -27.82 10.00
CA PHE A 105 0.22 -27.52 11.37
C PHE A 105 0.04 -26.04 11.67
N ILE A 106 -0.18 -25.75 12.95
CA ILE A 106 -0.34 -24.39 13.45
C ILE A 106 0.89 -24.00 14.23
N PHE A 107 1.32 -22.75 14.02
CA PHE A 107 2.21 -22.03 14.91
C PHE A 107 1.40 -20.98 15.68
N SER A 108 1.20 -21.19 16.98
CA SER A 108 0.67 -20.18 17.90
C SER A 108 1.81 -19.26 18.30
N VAL A 109 1.77 -18.01 17.84
CA VAL A 109 2.84 -17.05 18.04
C VAL A 109 2.89 -16.62 19.51
N ASP A 110 1.73 -16.33 20.10
CA ASP A 110 1.62 -15.90 21.50
C ASP A 110 1.97 -17.02 22.48
N ASP A 111 1.45 -18.23 22.24
CA ASP A 111 1.75 -19.37 23.11
C ASP A 111 3.13 -19.99 22.83
N LYS A 112 3.80 -19.56 21.76
CA LYS A 112 5.06 -20.15 21.26
C LYS A 112 4.94 -21.67 21.04
N LYS A 113 3.81 -22.13 20.50
CA LYS A 113 3.48 -23.56 20.32
C LYS A 113 3.42 -23.94 18.85
N LEU A 114 3.98 -25.09 18.51
CA LEU A 114 3.87 -25.70 17.19
C LEU A 114 3.24 -27.10 17.31
N TYR A 115 2.13 -27.33 16.62
CA TYR A 115 1.37 -28.59 16.69
C TYR A 115 0.66 -28.87 15.36
N LEU A 116 0.45 -30.15 15.08
CA LEU A 116 -0.34 -30.62 13.95
C LEU A 116 -1.78 -30.14 14.08
N PHE A 117 -2.36 -29.78 12.94
CA PHE A 117 -3.76 -29.45 12.83
C PHE A 117 -4.53 -30.71 12.43
N ASP A 118 -5.39 -31.19 13.32
CA ASP A 118 -6.15 -32.44 13.17
C ASP A 118 -7.67 -32.23 13.10
N LYS A 119 -8.12 -30.96 13.09
CA LYS A 119 -9.53 -30.59 13.04
C LYS A 119 -10.03 -30.36 11.61
N GLU A 120 -11.33 -30.14 11.49
CA GLU A 120 -12.00 -29.90 10.22
C GLU A 120 -11.51 -28.59 9.58
N LEU A 121 -10.66 -28.74 8.56
CA LEU A 121 -10.12 -27.63 7.76
C LEU A 121 -11.24 -26.84 7.07
N ASP A 122 -12.35 -27.50 6.72
CA ASP A 122 -13.50 -26.92 6.01
C ASP A 122 -14.24 -25.84 6.81
N LYS A 123 -14.05 -25.82 8.14
CA LYS A 123 -14.61 -24.79 9.03
C LYS A 123 -13.75 -23.53 9.11
N LEU A 124 -12.51 -23.60 8.61
CA LEU A 124 -11.62 -22.45 8.54
C LEU A 124 -11.65 -21.89 7.13
N ASP A 125 -11.76 -20.56 7.02
CA ASP A 125 -11.48 -19.91 5.75
C ASP A 125 -10.00 -20.10 5.46
N ILE A 126 -9.69 -20.89 4.42
CA ILE A 126 -8.35 -21.13 3.86
C ILE A 126 -8.28 -20.68 2.40
N SER A 127 -9.19 -19.79 1.97
CA SER A 127 -9.20 -19.20 0.64
C SER A 127 -7.82 -18.72 0.20
N GLU A 128 -7.59 -18.67 -1.11
CA GLU A 128 -6.34 -18.12 -1.61
C GLU A 128 -6.18 -16.69 -1.11
N ASN A 129 -5.00 -16.41 -0.54
CA ASN A 129 -4.68 -15.08 -0.07
C ASN A 129 -4.87 -14.07 -1.20
N GLN A 130 -5.88 -13.20 -1.07
CA GLN A 130 -6.04 -12.10 -2.00
C GLN A 130 -4.93 -11.10 -1.70
N SER A 131 -3.83 -11.23 -2.44
CA SER A 131 -2.77 -10.22 -2.44
C SER A 131 -3.42 -8.88 -2.71
N ASN A 132 -3.26 -7.93 -1.77
CA ASN A 132 -3.63 -6.53 -1.95
C ASN A 132 -2.95 -5.87 -3.16
N GLN A 133 -2.17 -6.58 -3.99
CA GLN A 133 -1.76 -6.07 -5.30
C GLN A 133 -2.93 -5.59 -6.14
N SER A 134 -4.05 -6.33 -6.21
CA SER A 134 -5.23 -5.83 -6.93
C SER A 134 -5.77 -4.56 -6.28
N THR A 135 -5.95 -4.57 -4.96
CA THR A 135 -6.41 -3.41 -4.19
C THR A 135 -5.50 -2.19 -4.34
N ILE A 136 -4.18 -2.37 -4.35
CA ILE A 136 -3.17 -1.32 -4.53
C ILE A 136 -3.16 -0.84 -5.98
N ILE A 137 -3.28 -1.74 -6.96
CA ILE A 137 -3.42 -1.37 -8.38
C ILE A 137 -4.70 -0.56 -8.58
N ASP A 138 -5.80 -0.93 -7.94
CA ASP A 138 -7.08 -0.23 -8.03
C ASP A 138 -7.02 1.14 -7.32
N GLN A 139 -6.36 1.22 -6.16
CA GLN A 139 -6.08 2.48 -5.48
C GLN A 139 -5.17 3.40 -6.31
N LEU A 140 -4.15 2.86 -6.97
CA LEU A 140 -3.27 3.61 -7.86
C LEU A 140 -4.00 4.10 -9.12
N LYS A 141 -4.86 3.26 -9.71
CA LYS A 141 -5.73 3.65 -10.83
C LYS A 141 -6.67 4.78 -10.44
N ASN A 142 -7.41 4.62 -9.33
CA ASN A 142 -8.31 5.66 -8.84
C ASN A 142 -7.57 6.98 -8.56
N LYS A 143 -6.35 6.90 -8.03
CA LYS A 143 -5.55 8.10 -7.75
C LYS A 143 -5.04 8.77 -9.03
N ASN A 144 -4.71 7.99 -10.07
CA ASN A 144 -4.39 8.53 -11.38
C ASN A 144 -5.59 9.21 -12.04
N GLU A 145 -6.77 8.59 -11.99
CA GLU A 145 -8.01 9.20 -12.49
C GLU A 145 -8.32 10.52 -11.78
N GLN A 146 -8.23 10.57 -10.43
CA GLN A 146 -8.41 11.80 -9.67
C GLN A 146 -7.39 12.89 -10.04
N LEU A 147 -6.14 12.52 -10.31
CA LEU A 147 -5.10 13.46 -10.73
C LEU A 147 -5.35 13.98 -12.15
N GLU A 148 -5.80 13.12 -13.06
CA GLU A 148 -6.21 13.53 -14.41
C GLU A 148 -7.41 14.47 -14.37
N ASP A 149 -8.42 14.17 -13.55
CA ASP A 149 -9.59 15.03 -13.34
C ASP A 149 -9.17 16.39 -12.77
N THR A 150 -8.34 16.40 -11.72
CA THR A 150 -7.82 17.64 -11.12
C THR A 150 -6.98 18.45 -12.12
N MET A 151 -6.19 17.79 -12.97
CA MET A 151 -5.42 18.44 -14.03
C MET A 151 -6.34 19.02 -15.11
N ASN A 152 -7.38 18.29 -15.50
CA ASN A 152 -8.36 18.75 -16.48
C ASN A 152 -9.19 19.92 -15.94
N GLU A 153 -9.57 19.90 -14.67
CA GLU A 153 -10.21 21.03 -13.99
C GLU A 153 -9.27 22.25 -13.94
N ARG A 154 -8.00 22.07 -13.58
CA ARG A 154 -7.00 23.15 -13.60
C ARG A 154 -6.72 23.70 -15.00
N LYS A 155 -6.82 22.87 -16.06
CA LYS A 155 -6.69 23.32 -17.45
C LYS A 155 -7.93 24.10 -17.93
N ARG A 156 -9.12 23.76 -17.42
CA ARG A 156 -10.38 24.44 -17.76
C ARG A 156 -10.56 25.75 -17.00
N ASN A 157 -10.03 25.84 -15.80
CA ASN A 157 -10.07 27.05 -14.99
C ASN A 157 -8.89 27.94 -15.34
N LEU A 158 -9.11 28.98 -16.16
CA LEU A 158 -8.13 30.04 -16.34
C LEU A 158 -7.86 30.69 -14.98
N PRO A 159 -6.59 30.81 -14.54
CA PRO A 159 -6.28 31.52 -13.30
C PRO A 159 -6.78 32.97 -13.37
N PRO A 160 -7.41 33.50 -12.32
CA PRO A 160 -8.00 34.84 -12.32
C PRO A 160 -6.96 35.94 -12.57
N GLU A 161 -5.68 35.70 -12.24
CA GLU A 161 -4.57 36.60 -12.57
C GLU A 161 -4.35 36.73 -14.09
N VAL A 162 -4.50 35.65 -14.86
CA VAL A 162 -4.35 35.69 -16.32
C VAL A 162 -5.54 36.43 -16.95
N GLU A 163 -6.75 36.26 -16.41
CA GLU A 163 -7.93 37.02 -16.87
C GLU A 163 -7.81 38.51 -16.54
N ALA A 164 -7.28 38.86 -15.37
CA ALA A 164 -7.01 40.24 -14.98
C ALA A 164 -5.97 40.90 -15.89
N VAL A 165 -4.87 40.22 -16.19
CA VAL A 165 -3.84 40.70 -17.12
C VAL A 165 -4.42 40.87 -18.53
N LEU A 166 -5.23 39.92 -19.02
CA LEU A 166 -5.88 40.05 -20.33
C LEU A 166 -6.85 41.23 -20.39
N LYS A 167 -7.62 41.48 -19.32
CA LYS A 167 -8.49 42.67 -19.22
C LYS A 167 -7.69 43.97 -19.20
N ASP A 168 -6.55 44.00 -18.51
CA ASP A 168 -5.67 45.18 -18.50
C ASP A 168 -5.04 45.44 -19.87
N TYR A 169 -4.63 44.39 -20.61
CA TYR A 169 -4.16 44.55 -21.99
C TYR A 169 -5.24 45.07 -22.93
N ILE A 170 -6.47 44.56 -22.84
CA ILE A 170 -7.62 45.05 -23.63
C ILE A 170 -7.88 46.53 -23.33
N ARG A 171 -7.93 46.91 -22.05
CA ARG A 171 -8.17 48.29 -21.63
C ARG A 171 -7.07 49.24 -22.12
N ASN A 172 -5.81 48.80 -22.09
CA ASN A 172 -4.71 49.59 -22.61
C ASN A 172 -4.79 49.78 -24.14
N LEU A 173 -5.18 48.74 -24.89
CA LEU A 173 -5.38 48.85 -26.34
C LEU A 173 -6.54 49.80 -26.69
N GLU A 174 -7.65 49.73 -25.96
CA GLU A 174 -8.78 50.67 -26.13
C GLU A 174 -8.37 52.11 -25.83
N ASN A 175 -7.59 52.34 -24.76
CA ASN A 175 -7.08 53.66 -24.43
C ASN A 175 -6.14 54.21 -25.51
N ILE A 176 -5.33 53.36 -26.14
CA ILE A 176 -4.44 53.76 -27.25
C ILE A 176 -5.26 54.16 -28.48
N ASP A 177 -6.30 53.39 -28.83
CA ASP A 177 -7.20 53.74 -29.96
C ASP A 177 -7.92 55.07 -29.70
N ILE A 178 -8.40 55.30 -28.48
CA ILE A 178 -9.04 56.57 -28.08
C ILE A 178 -8.03 57.73 -28.15
N MET A 179 -6.80 57.57 -27.66
CA MET A 179 -5.78 58.61 -27.75
C MET A 179 -5.44 58.93 -29.21
N SER A 180 -5.30 57.92 -30.07
CA SER A 180 -5.01 58.15 -31.49
C SER A 180 -6.08 59.00 -32.18
N LYS A 181 -7.36 58.79 -31.83
CA LYS A 181 -8.49 59.57 -32.35
C LYS A 181 -8.51 61.00 -31.80
N ILE A 182 -8.11 61.22 -30.55
CA ILE A 182 -8.00 62.56 -29.96
C ILE A 182 -6.86 63.35 -30.62
N PHE A 183 -5.69 62.74 -30.81
CA PHE A 183 -4.57 63.40 -31.48
C PHE A 183 -4.93 63.83 -32.90
N ALA A 184 -5.63 62.98 -33.66
CA ALA A 184 -6.11 63.34 -34.99
C ALA A 184 -7.07 64.55 -34.94
N PHE A 185 -7.98 64.61 -33.97
CA PHE A 185 -8.90 65.73 -33.81
C PHE A 185 -8.20 67.04 -33.40
N ASP A 186 -7.22 66.96 -32.50
CA ASP A 186 -6.42 68.12 -32.09
C ASP A 186 -5.54 68.64 -33.24
N GLU A 187 -5.00 67.75 -34.07
CA GLU A 187 -4.24 68.11 -35.26
C GLU A 187 -5.13 68.79 -36.30
N GLU A 188 -6.31 68.23 -36.60
CA GLU A 188 -7.31 68.88 -37.47
C GLU A 188 -7.72 70.26 -36.93
N THR A 189 -7.96 70.37 -35.63
CA THR A 189 -8.33 71.65 -34.99
C THR A 189 -7.20 72.66 -35.04
N ASN A 190 -5.94 72.22 -34.86
CA ASN A 190 -4.76 73.08 -34.98
C ASN A 190 -4.52 73.52 -36.43
N ILE A 191 -4.72 72.63 -37.41
CA ILE A 191 -4.67 72.99 -38.83
C ILE A 191 -5.75 74.03 -39.15
N LEU A 192 -6.98 73.84 -38.66
CA LEU A 192 -8.07 74.79 -38.87
C LEU A 192 -7.79 76.16 -38.23
N ARG A 193 -7.24 76.17 -37.00
CA ARG A 193 -6.79 77.40 -36.32
C ARG A 193 -5.64 78.08 -37.08
N ALA A 194 -4.67 77.32 -37.58
CA ALA A 194 -3.57 77.85 -38.37
C ALA A 194 -4.08 78.46 -39.69
N MET A 195 -5.01 77.80 -40.38
CA MET A 195 -5.67 78.35 -41.58
C MET A 195 -6.47 79.62 -41.28
N LEU A 196 -7.22 79.66 -40.18
CA LEU A 196 -7.94 80.86 -39.73
C LEU A 196 -6.98 82.01 -39.42
N ASN A 197 -5.89 81.75 -38.70
CA ASN A 197 -4.89 82.76 -38.37
C ASN A 197 -4.10 83.24 -39.61
N LEU A 198 -3.82 82.36 -40.56
CA LEU A 198 -3.22 82.74 -41.84
C LEU A 198 -4.16 83.61 -42.68
N ASN A 199 -5.48 83.36 -42.63
CA ASN A 199 -6.48 84.22 -43.26
C ASN A 199 -6.64 85.58 -42.56
N LEU A 200 -6.53 85.62 -41.22
CA LEU A 200 -6.61 86.85 -40.43
C LEU A 200 -5.36 87.74 -40.55
N ASN A 201 -4.18 87.15 -40.77
CA ASN A 201 -2.92 87.90 -40.93
C ASN A 201 -2.62 88.32 -42.38
N ASN A 202 -3.49 87.98 -43.34
CA ASN A 202 -3.38 88.38 -44.75
C ASN A 202 -4.43 89.45 -45.15
N GLN A 203 -4.90 90.26 -44.20
CA GLN A 203 -5.66 91.50 -44.45
C GLN A 203 -4.87 92.74 -44.04
#